data_AF-A0A8H8MZA9-F1
#
_entry.id   AF-A0A8H8MZA9-F1
#
_cell.length_a   1.000
_cell.length_b   1.000
_cell.length_c   1.000
_cell.angle_alpha   90.00
_cell.angle_beta   90.00
_cell.angle_gamma   90.00
#
_symmetry.space_group_name_H-M   'P 1'
#
loop_
_entity.id
_entity.type
_entity.pdbx_description
1 polymer ?
#
loop_
_entity_poly.entity_id
_entity_poly.type
_entity_poly.pdbx_seq_one_letter_code
_entity_poly.pdbx_strand_id
1 'polypeptide(L)'
;MDSARVWSEYSMKRKEANAQNRRLTLEDLEDSWDRGIPRINTLFQKDRHTRIRQGLASLAVNNYRVDVIAALGGVEGILEHTLLKGTYFPTWEGLFWEKASGFEESMRYKKLTNAQRSGLNQIPNRRFTLWWSPTINRANVYVGFQVQLDLTGIFMHGKIPTLKISLIQIFHAQLEALQIEIVQKETIHPRKSYKMNSSCADILRFSAYKWNVSRPSIVTNL
;
A
#
# COMPACT_ATOMS: atom_id res chain seq x y z
N MET A 1 26.97 -30.48 3.31
CA MET A 1 28.42 -30.19 3.40
C MET A 1 28.71 -28.86 4.08
N ASP A 2 28.00 -27.77 3.75
CA ASP A 2 28.28 -26.43 4.32
C ASP A 2 28.10 -26.33 5.85
N SER A 3 27.11 -27.01 6.44
CA SER A 3 26.87 -26.98 7.89
C SER A 3 28.06 -27.52 8.72
N ALA A 4 28.64 -28.66 8.32
CA ALA A 4 29.74 -29.27 9.05
C ALA A 4 30.99 -28.37 9.04
N ARG A 5 31.23 -27.69 7.89
CA ARG A 5 32.31 -26.71 7.75
C ARG A 5 32.10 -25.51 8.65
N VAL A 6 30.90 -24.91 8.61
CA VAL A 6 30.51 -23.74 9.42
C VAL A 6 30.64 -24.01 10.92
N TRP A 7 30.21 -25.19 11.39
CA TRP A 7 30.36 -25.57 12.80
C TRP A 7 31.80 -25.89 13.20
N SER A 8 32.61 -26.43 12.27
CA SER A 8 34.04 -26.64 12.49
C SER A 8 34.78 -25.30 12.64
N GLU A 9 34.51 -24.35 11.76
CA GLU A 9 35.04 -22.98 11.82
C GLU A 9 34.63 -22.26 13.11
N TYR A 10 33.36 -22.35 13.51
CA TYR A 10 32.88 -21.81 14.79
C TYR A 10 33.63 -22.41 15.99
N SER A 11 33.85 -23.73 15.98
CA SER A 11 34.58 -24.43 17.05
C SER A 11 36.02 -23.94 17.15
N MET A 12 36.70 -23.71 16.03
CA MET A 12 38.07 -23.17 15.98
C MET A 12 38.11 -21.73 16.51
N LYS A 13 37.26 -20.84 15.99
CA LYS A 13 37.18 -19.44 16.44
C LYS A 13 36.89 -19.33 17.94
N ARG A 14 36.05 -20.21 18.48
CA ARG A 14 35.76 -20.28 19.92
C ARG A 14 36.97 -20.71 20.75
N LYS A 15 37.76 -21.68 20.27
CA LYS A 15 38.99 -22.11 20.93
C LYS A 15 40.04 -21.00 20.94
N GLU A 16 40.21 -20.30 19.82
CA GLU A 16 41.15 -19.18 19.70
C GLU A 16 40.76 -18.01 20.62
N ALA A 17 39.48 -17.64 20.65
CA ALA A 17 39.00 -16.60 21.54
C ALA A 17 39.22 -16.96 23.02
N ASN A 18 38.94 -18.21 23.41
CA ASN A 18 39.23 -18.70 24.75
C ASN A 18 40.73 -18.71 25.07
N ALA A 19 41.58 -19.08 24.12
CA ALA A 19 43.04 -19.05 24.29
C ALA A 19 43.57 -17.62 24.47
N GLN A 20 42.90 -16.64 23.87
CA GLN A 20 43.19 -15.21 24.02
C GLN A 20 42.46 -14.57 25.22
N ASN A 21 41.77 -15.36 26.05
CA ASN A 21 40.90 -14.87 27.13
C ASN A 21 39.89 -13.79 26.70
N ARG A 22 39.47 -13.81 25.43
CA ARG A 22 38.48 -12.88 24.87
C ARG A 22 37.14 -13.58 24.66
N ARG A 23 36.06 -12.80 24.75
CA ARG A 23 34.73 -13.27 24.36
C ARG A 23 34.54 -13.08 22.86
N LEU A 24 33.90 -14.06 22.23
CA LEU A 24 33.56 -14.00 20.81
C LEU A 24 32.53 -12.89 20.55
N THR A 25 32.80 -12.02 19.58
CA THR A 25 31.93 -10.90 19.21
C THR A 25 31.07 -11.22 17.99
N LEU A 26 30.14 -10.31 17.64
CA LEU A 26 29.32 -10.45 16.43
C LEU A 26 30.17 -10.38 15.16
N GLU A 27 31.19 -9.52 15.14
CA GLU A 27 32.13 -9.33 14.01
C GLU A 27 32.88 -10.63 13.66
N ASP A 28 33.29 -11.41 14.67
CA ASP A 28 33.94 -12.71 14.43
C ASP A 28 33.04 -13.73 13.71
N LEU A 29 31.72 -13.55 13.78
CA LEU A 29 30.72 -14.52 13.35
C LEU A 29 29.86 -14.05 12.18
N GLU A 30 30.00 -12.82 11.71
CA GLU A 30 29.13 -12.19 10.71
C GLU A 30 28.96 -13.07 9.46
N ASP A 31 30.06 -13.59 8.91
CA ASP A 31 30.09 -14.47 7.73
C ASP A 31 29.35 -15.81 7.90
N SER A 32 29.16 -16.23 9.16
CA SER A 32 28.64 -17.54 9.54
C SER A 32 27.33 -17.46 10.34
N TRP A 33 26.87 -16.24 10.65
CA TRP A 33 25.80 -15.95 11.60
C TRP A 33 24.50 -16.68 11.26
N ASP A 34 24.12 -16.61 9.99
CA ASP A 34 22.92 -17.21 9.44
C ASP A 34 23.16 -18.60 8.82
N ARG A 35 24.36 -19.16 8.96
CA ARG A 35 24.73 -20.45 8.37
C ARG A 35 24.74 -21.57 9.42
N GLY A 36 24.82 -22.80 8.94
CA GLY A 36 24.83 -23.99 9.77
C GLY A 36 23.43 -24.53 10.07
N ILE A 37 23.35 -25.83 10.29
CA ILE A 37 22.18 -26.53 10.83
C ILE A 37 22.66 -27.34 12.04
N PRO A 38 22.25 -26.97 13.26
CA PRO A 38 21.47 -25.77 13.63
C PRO A 38 22.20 -24.45 13.29
N ARG A 39 21.47 -23.33 13.13
CA ARG A 39 22.11 -22.04 12.78
C ARG A 39 22.91 -21.46 13.94
N ILE A 40 24.07 -20.85 13.66
CA ILE A 40 24.97 -20.29 14.69
C ILE A 40 24.27 -19.19 15.50
N ASN A 41 23.50 -18.31 14.88
CA ASN A 41 22.75 -17.24 15.56
C ASN A 41 21.79 -17.73 16.67
N THR A 42 21.36 -19.00 16.62
CA THR A 42 20.47 -19.57 17.64
C THR A 42 21.13 -19.67 19.01
N LEU A 43 22.47 -19.72 19.06
CA LEU A 43 23.26 -19.73 20.29
C LEU A 43 23.16 -18.40 21.07
N PHE A 44 22.80 -17.31 20.40
CA PHE A 44 22.80 -15.95 20.94
C PHE A 44 21.39 -15.38 21.18
N GLN A 45 20.35 -16.21 21.05
CA GLN A 45 18.97 -15.79 21.31
C GLN A 45 18.71 -15.68 22.82
N LYS A 46 17.89 -14.69 23.21
CA LYS A 46 17.55 -14.41 24.62
C LYS A 46 16.86 -15.60 25.32
N ASP A 47 16.10 -16.43 24.59
CA ASP A 47 15.37 -17.58 25.12
C ASP A 47 15.83 -18.90 24.50
N ARG A 48 16.87 -19.52 25.07
CA ARG A 48 17.47 -20.76 24.53
C ARG A 48 16.60 -22.02 24.71
N HIS A 49 15.61 -22.01 25.62
CA HIS A 49 14.87 -23.22 26.00
C HIS A 49 13.54 -23.45 25.25
N THR A 50 12.92 -22.43 24.65
CA THR A 50 11.56 -22.53 24.09
C THR A 50 11.50 -22.68 22.56
N ARG A 51 12.62 -22.73 21.84
CA ARG A 51 12.58 -22.38 20.42
C ARG A 51 13.57 -23.06 19.47
N ILE A 52 13.91 -24.32 19.73
CA ILE A 52 14.62 -25.15 18.74
C ILE A 52 13.82 -25.29 17.42
N ARG A 53 12.51 -25.00 17.43
CA ARG A 53 11.61 -25.08 16.26
C ARG A 53 11.68 -23.92 15.25
N GLN A 54 12.26 -22.76 15.55
CA GLN A 54 12.23 -21.60 14.62
C GLN A 54 13.46 -21.46 13.72
N GLY A 55 14.54 -22.21 13.96
CA GLY A 55 15.79 -22.08 13.18
C GLY A 55 15.71 -22.58 11.73
N LEU A 56 14.70 -23.40 11.40
CA LEU A 56 14.48 -23.91 10.03
C LEU A 56 13.71 -22.93 9.12
N ALA A 57 13.08 -21.88 9.67
CA ALA A 57 12.14 -21.03 8.93
C ALA A 57 12.77 -19.80 8.24
N SER A 58 14.05 -19.48 8.48
CA SER A 58 14.71 -18.28 7.93
C SER A 58 15.54 -18.54 6.66
N LEU A 59 15.37 -19.70 6.01
CA LEU A 59 16.03 -20.00 4.75
C LEU A 59 15.43 -19.13 3.62
N ALA A 60 16.27 -18.28 3.02
CA ALA A 60 16.16 -17.78 1.65
C ALA A 60 14.99 -16.85 1.22
N VAL A 61 14.01 -16.53 2.07
CA VAL A 61 12.86 -15.70 1.63
C VAL A 61 13.18 -14.20 1.54
N ASN A 62 14.18 -13.70 2.28
CA ASN A 62 14.54 -12.28 2.23
C ASN A 62 15.13 -11.88 0.86
N ASN A 63 15.98 -12.72 0.27
CA ASN A 63 16.51 -12.49 -1.07
C ASN A 63 15.39 -12.54 -2.11
N TYR A 64 14.47 -13.52 -1.99
CA TYR A 64 13.31 -13.62 -2.87
C TYR A 64 12.48 -12.34 -2.90
N ARG A 65 12.26 -11.68 -1.76
CA ARG A 65 11.54 -10.40 -1.72
C ARG A 65 12.27 -9.31 -2.51
N VAL A 66 13.58 -9.19 -2.35
CA VAL A 66 14.40 -8.20 -3.05
C VAL A 66 14.38 -8.47 -4.55
N ASP A 67 14.56 -9.72 -4.95
CA ASP A 67 14.59 -10.15 -6.34
C ASP A 67 13.24 -9.91 -7.03
N VAL A 68 12.12 -10.19 -6.35
CA VAL A 68 10.77 -9.90 -6.86
C VAL A 68 10.57 -8.41 -7.08
N ILE A 69 10.98 -7.57 -6.13
CA ILE A 69 10.87 -6.10 -6.28
C ILE A 69 11.69 -5.63 -7.46
N ALA A 70 12.93 -6.12 -7.60
CA ALA A 70 13.80 -5.78 -8.72
C ALA A 70 13.18 -6.22 -10.07
N ALA A 71 12.66 -7.46 -10.14
CA ALA A 71 12.05 -8.01 -11.34
C ALA A 71 10.79 -7.25 -11.79
N LEU A 72 10.06 -6.65 -10.85
CA LEU A 72 8.87 -5.83 -11.11
C LEU A 72 9.21 -4.36 -11.48
N GLY A 73 10.48 -4.03 -11.68
CA GLY A 73 10.91 -2.67 -12.05
C GLY A 73 11.25 -1.77 -10.86
N GLY A 74 11.58 -2.36 -9.71
CA GLY A 74 11.91 -1.63 -8.49
C GLY A 74 10.69 -1.06 -7.78
N VAL A 75 10.93 -0.40 -6.64
CA VAL A 75 9.85 0.14 -5.81
C VAL A 75 9.06 1.23 -6.55
N GLU A 76 9.74 2.14 -7.26
CA GLU A 76 9.10 3.22 -7.99
C GLU A 76 8.20 2.70 -9.11
N GLY A 77 8.68 1.76 -9.94
CA GLY A 77 7.90 1.16 -11.01
C GLY A 77 6.64 0.45 -10.51
N ILE A 78 6.74 -0.25 -9.38
CA ILE A 78 5.58 -0.84 -8.72
C ILE A 78 4.58 0.25 -8.28
N LEU A 79 5.06 1.35 -7.70
CA LEU A 79 4.22 2.41 -7.16
C LEU A 79 3.49 3.23 -8.24
N GLU A 80 4.00 3.29 -9.47
CA GLU A 80 3.28 3.89 -10.60
C GLU A 80 1.94 3.22 -10.91
N HIS A 81 1.81 1.95 -10.53
CA HIS A 81 0.59 1.17 -10.69
C HIS A 81 -0.40 1.33 -9.54
N THR A 82 -0.08 2.18 -8.56
CA THR A 82 -0.84 2.39 -7.33
C THR A 82 -1.37 3.82 -7.21
N LEU A 83 -2.25 4.07 -6.24
CA LEU A 83 -2.81 5.39 -5.96
C LEU A 83 -1.86 6.31 -5.15
N LEU A 84 -0.57 5.95 -4.98
CA LEU A 84 0.37 6.74 -4.16
C LEU A 84 0.47 8.20 -4.61
N LYS A 85 0.57 8.47 -5.91
CA LYS A 85 0.63 9.85 -6.43
C LYS A 85 -0.63 10.65 -6.06
N GLY A 86 -1.77 9.98 -5.90
CA GLY A 86 -3.03 10.58 -5.45
C GLY A 86 -3.06 10.94 -3.96
N THR A 87 -2.20 10.34 -3.12
CA THR A 87 -2.10 10.70 -1.70
C THR A 87 -1.17 11.90 -1.45
N TYR A 88 -0.46 12.35 -2.50
CA TYR A 88 0.40 13.54 -2.47
C TYR A 88 1.55 13.50 -1.44
N PHE A 89 1.98 12.30 -1.03
CA PHE A 89 3.20 12.16 -0.21
C PHE A 89 4.45 12.44 -1.07
N PRO A 90 5.46 13.16 -0.52
CA PRO A 90 6.66 13.52 -1.28
C PRO A 90 7.58 12.32 -1.53
N THR A 91 7.57 11.32 -0.65
CA THR A 91 8.36 10.09 -0.79
C THR A 91 7.55 8.89 -0.30
N TRP A 92 7.94 7.69 -0.73
CA TRP A 92 7.38 6.43 -0.21
C TRP A 92 8.12 5.91 1.03
N GLU A 93 9.27 6.49 1.35
CA GLU A 93 10.11 6.08 2.47
C GLU A 93 9.44 6.48 3.79
N GLY A 94 9.43 5.57 4.76
CA GLY A 94 8.76 5.80 6.05
C GLY A 94 7.23 5.73 6.00
N LEU A 95 6.63 5.33 4.87
CA LEU A 95 5.21 4.99 4.84
C LEU A 95 4.96 3.62 5.47
N PHE A 96 3.98 3.55 6.36
CA PHE A 96 3.60 2.31 7.03
C PHE A 96 2.14 1.95 6.75
N TRP A 97 1.92 0.67 6.45
CA TRP A 97 0.58 0.10 6.42
C TRP A 97 0.13 -0.17 7.85
N GLU A 98 -0.81 0.62 8.36
CA GLU A 98 -1.49 0.32 9.61
C GLU A 98 -2.12 -1.09 9.53
N LYS A 99 -1.72 -2.00 10.43
CA LYS A 99 -2.05 -3.44 10.38
C LYS A 99 -3.44 -3.77 10.91
N ALA A 100 -3.98 -2.94 11.78
CA ALA A 100 -5.34 -3.03 12.28
C ALA A 100 -5.79 -1.61 12.61
N SER A 101 -6.93 -1.19 12.08
CA SER A 101 -7.54 0.06 12.52
C SER A 101 -8.15 -0.14 13.91
N GLY A 102 -8.19 0.91 14.74
CA GLY A 102 -8.87 0.85 16.05
C GLY A 102 -10.33 0.36 15.97
N PHE A 103 -10.99 0.56 14.82
CA PHE A 103 -12.31 0.01 14.53
C PHE A 103 -12.33 -1.52 14.44
N GLU A 104 -11.40 -2.14 13.71
CA GLU A 104 -11.31 -3.60 13.59
C GLU A 104 -11.01 -4.27 14.95
N GLU A 105 -10.15 -3.65 15.75
CA GLU A 105 -9.84 -4.12 17.11
C GLU A 105 -11.07 -4.03 18.03
N SER A 106 -11.84 -2.93 17.93
CA SER A 106 -13.08 -2.75 18.69
C SER A 106 -14.18 -3.79 18.36
N MET A 107 -14.15 -4.35 17.14
CA MET A 107 -15.12 -5.38 16.72
C MET A 107 -14.61 -6.80 16.90
N ARG A 108 -13.31 -7.00 17.11
CA ARG A 108 -12.68 -8.33 17.22
C ARG A 108 -13.25 -9.17 18.37
N TYR A 109 -13.58 -8.52 19.49
CA TYR A 109 -14.09 -9.16 20.69
C TYR A 109 -15.62 -9.07 20.82
N LYS A 110 -16.30 -8.41 19.87
CA LYS A 110 -17.76 -8.36 19.85
C LYS A 110 -18.32 -9.62 19.21
N LYS A 111 -19.45 -10.10 19.75
CA LYS A 111 -20.16 -11.24 19.18
C LYS A 111 -20.89 -10.78 17.92
N LEU A 112 -20.34 -11.14 16.76
CA LEU A 112 -20.86 -10.77 15.45
C LEU A 112 -21.68 -11.91 14.86
N THR A 113 -22.73 -11.56 14.11
CA THR A 113 -23.46 -12.51 13.27
C THR A 113 -22.58 -12.93 12.08
N ASN A 114 -22.91 -14.06 11.44
CA ASN A 114 -22.19 -14.53 10.25
C ASN A 114 -22.23 -13.51 9.10
N ALA A 115 -23.34 -12.78 8.96
CA ALA A 115 -23.48 -11.71 7.97
C ALA A 115 -22.54 -10.52 8.27
N GLN A 116 -22.45 -10.11 9.54
CA GLN A 116 -21.53 -9.04 9.96
C GLN A 116 -20.06 -9.43 9.75
N ARG A 117 -19.71 -10.69 10.05
CA ARG A 117 -18.35 -11.23 9.83
C ARG A 117 -17.98 -11.26 8.35
N SER A 118 -18.91 -11.65 7.48
CA SER A 118 -18.73 -11.62 6.02
C SER A 118 -18.47 -10.20 5.50
N GLY A 119 -19.21 -9.20 6.01
CA GLY A 119 -19.00 -7.79 5.67
C GLY A 119 -17.62 -7.25 6.07
N LEU A 120 -17.15 -7.56 7.28
CA LEU A 120 -15.83 -7.14 7.78
C LEU A 120 -14.67 -7.71 6.94
N ASN A 121 -14.79 -8.95 6.48
CA ASN A 121 -13.79 -9.57 5.60
C ASN A 121 -13.66 -8.88 4.22
N GLN A 122 -14.60 -8.00 3.84
CA GLN A 122 -14.49 -7.21 2.62
C GLN A 122 -13.64 -5.95 2.79
N ILE A 123 -13.35 -5.49 4.00
CA ILE A 123 -12.59 -4.24 4.26
C ILE A 123 -11.14 -4.33 3.77
N PRO A 124 -10.38 -5.43 4.01
CA PRO A 124 -9.04 -5.60 3.46
C PRO A 124 -9.05 -5.59 1.92
N ASN A 125 -10.08 -6.22 1.32
CA ASN A 125 -10.26 -6.23 -0.12
C ASN A 125 -10.56 -4.82 -0.66
N ARG A 126 -11.30 -3.97 0.07
CA ARG A 126 -11.54 -2.57 -0.32
C ARG A 126 -10.25 -1.77 -0.35
N ARG A 127 -9.43 -1.83 0.70
CA ARG A 127 -8.13 -1.11 0.77
C ARG A 127 -7.21 -1.53 -0.36
N PHE A 128 -7.10 -2.84 -0.59
CA PHE A 128 -6.32 -3.39 -1.70
C PHE A 128 -6.85 -2.92 -3.07
N THR A 129 -8.16 -3.04 -3.30
CA THR A 129 -8.78 -2.64 -4.58
C THR A 129 -8.60 -1.15 -4.84
N LEU A 130 -8.73 -0.31 -3.81
CA LEU A 130 -8.54 1.13 -3.92
C LEU A 130 -7.07 1.48 -4.21
N TRP A 131 -6.13 0.85 -3.50
CA TRP A 131 -4.70 1.10 -3.68
C TRP A 131 -4.23 0.78 -5.10
N TRP A 132 -4.70 -0.33 -5.67
CA TRP A 132 -4.38 -0.76 -7.03
C TRP A 132 -5.39 -0.25 -8.08
N SER A 133 -6.26 0.69 -7.72
CA SER A 133 -7.34 1.16 -8.58
C SER A 133 -6.88 1.72 -9.94
N PRO A 134 -5.74 2.45 -10.07
CA PRO A 134 -5.27 2.91 -11.38
C PRO A 134 -4.94 1.77 -12.34
N THR A 135 -4.59 0.60 -11.79
CA THR A 135 -4.24 -0.58 -12.57
C THR A 135 -5.44 -1.45 -12.88
N ILE A 136 -6.30 -1.66 -11.88
CA ILE A 136 -7.48 -2.52 -12.00
C ILE A 136 -8.53 -1.85 -12.88
N ASN A 137 -8.74 -0.54 -12.75
CA ASN A 137 -9.76 0.20 -13.50
C ASN A 137 -9.24 0.74 -14.84
N ARG A 138 -8.55 -0.09 -15.62
CA ARG A 138 -8.03 0.28 -16.96
C ARG A 138 -8.95 -0.22 -18.07
N ALA A 139 -9.15 0.60 -19.09
CA ALA A 139 -9.91 0.24 -20.30
C ALA A 139 -9.37 -1.02 -21.00
N ASN A 140 -8.06 -1.24 -20.97
CA ASN A 140 -7.41 -2.38 -21.63
C ASN A 140 -7.50 -3.70 -20.85
N VAL A 141 -7.99 -3.68 -19.61
CA VAL A 141 -8.06 -4.87 -18.74
C VAL A 141 -9.44 -5.54 -18.81
N TYR A 142 -10.50 -4.78 -19.07
CA TYR A 142 -11.86 -5.28 -19.12
C TYR A 142 -12.52 -5.01 -20.47
N VAL A 143 -12.97 -6.07 -21.13
CA VAL A 143 -13.90 -5.97 -22.27
C VAL A 143 -15.30 -5.79 -21.70
N GLY A 144 -15.85 -4.57 -21.74
CA GLY A 144 -17.18 -4.29 -21.24
C GLY A 144 -17.61 -2.83 -21.34
N PHE A 145 -18.89 -2.59 -21.07
CA PHE A 145 -19.46 -1.24 -21.07
C PHE A 145 -18.86 -0.38 -19.97
N GLN A 146 -18.43 0.81 -20.35
CA GLN A 146 -17.93 1.85 -19.45
C GLN A 146 -19.11 2.49 -18.72
N VAL A 147 -19.04 2.56 -17.39
CA VAL A 147 -20.06 3.20 -16.56
C VAL A 147 -19.46 4.40 -15.87
N GLN A 148 -20.07 5.57 -16.05
CA GLN A 148 -19.68 6.77 -15.31
C GLN A 148 -20.22 6.69 -13.87
N LEU A 149 -19.38 6.99 -12.88
CA LEU A 149 -19.82 7.20 -11.52
C LEU A 149 -20.49 8.57 -11.42
N ASP A 150 -21.72 8.57 -10.91
CA ASP A 150 -22.54 9.77 -10.75
C ASP A 150 -21.76 10.86 -10.00
N LEU A 151 -21.82 12.10 -10.50
CA LEU A 151 -21.25 13.32 -9.89
C LEU A 151 -19.71 13.38 -9.72
N THR A 152 -18.96 12.34 -10.10
CA THR A 152 -17.49 12.31 -9.92
C THR A 152 -16.69 12.49 -11.21
N GLY A 153 -17.32 12.24 -12.37
CA GLY A 153 -16.63 12.24 -13.67
C GLY A 153 -15.69 11.04 -13.86
N ILE A 154 -15.65 10.08 -12.93
CA ILE A 154 -14.83 8.87 -13.04
C ILE A 154 -15.56 7.83 -13.87
N PHE A 155 -14.85 7.24 -14.81
CA PHE A 155 -15.34 6.11 -15.57
C PHE A 155 -14.81 4.81 -14.99
N MET A 156 -15.71 3.86 -14.80
CA MET A 156 -15.37 2.50 -14.40
C MET A 156 -15.47 1.55 -15.58
N HIS A 157 -14.43 0.73 -15.72
CA HIS A 157 -14.35 -0.35 -16.68
C HIS A 157 -14.61 -1.68 -15.95
N GLY A 158 -15.75 -2.31 -16.25
CA GLY A 158 -16.19 -3.53 -15.57
C GLY A 158 -16.95 -3.29 -14.26
N LYS A 159 -17.49 -4.36 -13.67
CA LYS A 159 -18.26 -4.32 -12.42
C LYS A 159 -17.34 -4.64 -11.24
N ILE A 160 -16.81 -3.61 -10.58
CA ILE A 160 -15.97 -3.73 -9.37
C ILE A 160 -16.68 -3.01 -8.21
N PRO A 161 -17.60 -3.68 -7.48
CA PRO A 161 -18.44 -3.01 -6.47
C PRO A 161 -17.66 -2.41 -5.31
N THR A 162 -16.57 -3.06 -4.89
CA THR A 162 -15.70 -2.57 -3.80
C THR A 162 -15.04 -1.25 -4.16
N LEU A 163 -14.55 -1.12 -5.40
CA LEU A 163 -13.96 0.12 -5.91
C LEU A 163 -15.01 1.22 -6.04
N LYS A 164 -16.20 0.89 -6.57
CA LYS A 164 -17.33 1.82 -6.66
C LYS A 164 -17.64 2.45 -5.29
N ILE A 165 -17.77 1.61 -4.25
CA ILE A 165 -18.08 2.09 -2.90
C ILE A 165 -16.97 2.99 -2.38
N SER A 166 -15.70 2.59 -2.50
CA SER A 166 -14.57 3.38 -2.01
C SER A 166 -14.43 4.73 -2.71
N LEU A 167 -14.57 4.77 -4.04
CA LEU A 167 -14.52 6.03 -4.79
C LEU A 167 -15.69 6.93 -4.42
N ILE A 168 -16.91 6.40 -4.36
CA ILE A 168 -18.07 7.18 -3.91
C ILE A 168 -17.81 7.77 -2.54
N GLN A 169 -17.36 6.98 -1.56
CA GLN A 169 -17.08 7.49 -0.20
C GLN A 169 -16.07 8.64 -0.18
N ILE A 170 -14.98 8.56 -0.95
CA ILE A 170 -13.95 9.61 -1.02
C ILE A 170 -14.53 10.89 -1.63
N PHE A 171 -15.22 10.77 -2.77
CA PHE A 171 -15.73 11.95 -3.46
C PHE A 171 -16.97 12.54 -2.77
N HIS A 172 -17.82 11.73 -2.15
CA HIS A 172 -18.96 12.23 -1.36
C HIS A 172 -18.48 13.06 -0.18
N ALA A 173 -17.46 12.60 0.56
CA ALA A 173 -16.89 13.36 1.67
C ALA A 173 -16.38 14.74 1.20
N GLN A 174 -15.76 14.80 0.01
CA GLN A 174 -15.28 16.06 -0.55
C GLN A 174 -16.42 16.96 -1.06
N LEU A 175 -17.45 16.38 -1.69
CA LEU A 175 -18.64 17.11 -2.13
C LEU A 175 -19.39 17.70 -0.93
N GLU A 176 -19.54 16.95 0.16
CA GLU A 176 -20.14 17.42 1.41
C GLU A 176 -19.31 18.53 2.06
N ALA A 177 -17.98 18.37 2.15
CA ALA A 177 -17.09 19.38 2.70
C ALA A 177 -17.15 20.71 1.92
N LEU A 178 -17.29 20.62 0.59
CA LEU A 178 -17.43 21.78 -0.29
C LEU A 178 -18.87 22.27 -0.46
N GLN A 179 -19.85 21.60 0.17
CA GLN A 179 -21.28 21.87 0.01
C GLN A 179 -21.71 21.89 -1.46
N ILE A 180 -21.24 20.92 -2.26
CA ILE A 180 -21.62 20.72 -3.66
C ILE A 180 -22.73 19.67 -3.72
N GLU A 181 -23.86 20.01 -4.31
CA GLU A 181 -25.00 19.11 -4.52
C GLU A 181 -24.87 18.33 -5.84
N ILE A 182 -24.56 19.02 -6.94
CA ILE A 182 -24.49 18.42 -8.28
C ILE A 182 -23.25 18.93 -9.01
N VAL A 183 -22.52 18.02 -9.66
CA VAL A 183 -21.47 18.33 -10.62
C VAL A 183 -21.93 17.86 -12.00
N GLN A 184 -22.14 18.82 -12.91
CA GLN A 184 -22.62 18.57 -14.26
C GLN A 184 -21.50 18.89 -15.27
N LYS A 185 -21.17 17.92 -16.13
CA LYS A 185 -20.31 18.15 -17.28
C LYS A 185 -21.16 18.65 -18.45
N GLU A 186 -20.76 19.77 -19.05
CA GLU A 186 -21.47 20.33 -20.20
C GLU A 186 -21.14 19.60 -21.50
N THR A 187 -22.08 19.62 -22.44
CA THR A 187 -21.84 19.09 -23.79
C THR A 187 -20.93 20.07 -24.55
N ILE A 188 -19.67 19.67 -24.74
CA ILE A 188 -18.65 20.53 -25.33
C ILE A 188 -18.59 20.37 -26.84
N HIS A 189 -18.65 21.48 -27.56
CA HIS A 189 -18.41 21.47 -29.01
C HIS A 189 -16.96 21.02 -29.32
N PRO A 190 -16.73 20.09 -30.27
CA PRO A 190 -15.39 19.54 -30.54
C PRO A 190 -14.32 20.57 -30.88
N ARG A 191 -14.73 21.72 -31.41
CA ARG A 191 -13.83 22.82 -31.82
C ARG A 191 -13.60 23.89 -30.75
N LYS A 192 -14.19 23.75 -29.56
CA LYS A 192 -14.06 24.73 -28.46
C LYS A 192 -12.61 24.86 -27.98
N SER A 193 -11.88 23.74 -27.93
CA SER A 193 -10.54 23.63 -27.34
C SER A 193 -9.48 24.55 -27.96
N TYR A 194 -9.66 24.95 -29.22
CA TYR A 194 -8.73 25.83 -29.94
C TYR A 194 -9.37 27.17 -30.35
N LYS A 195 -10.54 27.49 -29.80
CA LYS A 195 -11.21 28.77 -30.04
C LYS A 195 -10.81 29.77 -28.95
N MET A 196 -9.98 30.75 -29.31
CA MET A 196 -9.37 31.70 -28.36
C MET A 196 -10.18 32.99 -28.14
N ASN A 197 -11.15 33.29 -29.01
CA ASN A 197 -11.94 34.52 -28.93
C ASN A 197 -13.22 34.38 -28.08
N SER A 198 -13.69 33.16 -27.82
CA SER A 198 -14.79 32.91 -26.89
C SER A 198 -14.80 31.47 -26.41
N SER A 199 -15.29 31.27 -25.18
CA SER A 199 -15.45 29.97 -24.54
C SER A 199 -16.82 29.86 -23.87
N CYS A 200 -17.15 28.67 -23.39
CA CYS A 200 -18.30 28.38 -22.52
C CYS A 200 -17.79 27.59 -21.30
N ALA A 201 -18.64 27.34 -20.30
CA ALA A 201 -18.27 26.47 -19.18
C ALA A 201 -18.01 25.03 -19.66
N ASP A 202 -17.06 24.32 -19.03
CA ASP A 202 -16.86 22.87 -19.22
C ASP A 202 -17.62 22.06 -18.14
N ILE A 203 -17.68 22.61 -16.94
CA ILE A 203 -18.27 21.99 -15.76
C ILE A 203 -19.08 23.06 -15.03
N LEU A 204 -20.31 22.71 -14.67
CA LEU A 204 -21.15 23.48 -13.75
C LEU A 204 -21.22 22.74 -12.41
N ARG A 205 -21.13 23.51 -11.32
CA ARG A 205 -21.30 23.00 -9.95
C ARG A 205 -22.47 23.72 -9.32
N PHE A 206 -23.37 22.94 -8.75
CA PHE A 206 -24.52 23.43 -7.99
C PHE A 206 -24.19 23.27 -6.50
N SER A 207 -24.29 24.36 -5.77
CA SER A 207 -24.04 24.37 -4.34
C SER A 207 -25.29 23.92 -3.58
N ALA A 208 -25.11 23.07 -2.56
CA ALA A 208 -26.19 22.61 -1.67
C ALA A 208 -26.78 23.76 -0.83
N TYR A 209 -25.99 24.82 -0.63
CA TYR A 209 -26.44 26.09 -0.05
C TYR A 209 -25.74 27.26 -0.76
N LYS A 210 -25.61 28.43 -0.14
CA LYS A 210 -24.91 29.59 -0.70
C LYS A 210 -23.40 29.51 -0.47
N TRP A 211 -22.61 29.71 -1.53
CA TRP A 211 -21.17 29.95 -1.40
C TRP A 211 -20.85 31.43 -1.21
N ASN A 212 -20.01 31.72 -0.23
CA ASN A 212 -19.35 33.01 -0.09
C ASN A 212 -18.14 33.03 -1.03
N VAL A 213 -18.31 33.57 -2.23
CA VAL A 213 -17.26 33.62 -3.26
C VAL A 213 -16.44 34.90 -3.10
N SER A 214 -15.11 34.77 -3.08
CA SER A 214 -14.19 35.90 -3.04
C SER A 214 -14.12 36.64 -4.39
N ARG A 215 -13.47 37.80 -4.42
CA ARG A 215 -13.14 38.46 -5.68
C ARG A 215 -12.15 37.60 -6.49
N PRO A 216 -12.20 37.63 -7.83
CA PRO A 216 -11.28 36.85 -8.66
C PRO A 216 -9.82 37.07 -8.29
N SER A 217 -9.08 35.99 -8.07
CA SER A 217 -7.64 35.99 -7.74
C SER A 217 -6.91 34.89 -8.51
N ILE A 218 -5.58 34.96 -8.52
CA ILE A 218 -4.72 33.93 -9.11
C ILE A 218 -4.65 32.73 -8.15
N VAL A 219 -4.58 31.51 -8.68
CA VAL A 219 -4.55 30.25 -7.91
C VAL A 219 -3.45 30.22 -6.85
N THR A 220 -2.32 30.90 -7.09
CA THR A 220 -1.19 30.97 -6.16
C THR A 220 -1.42 31.89 -4.96
N ASN A 221 -2.48 32.69 -4.97
CA ASN A 221 -2.80 33.67 -3.92
C ASN A 221 -3.97 33.20 -3.03
N LEU A 222 -4.34 31.92 -3.11
CA LEU A 222 -5.38 31.27 -2.30
C LEU A 222 -4.81 30.73 -0.98
#